data_AF-A0A7V5KV29-F1
#
_entry.id   AF-A0A7V5KV29-F1
#
_cell.length_a   1.000
_cell.length_b   1.000
_cell.length_c   1.000
_cell.angle_alpha   90.00
_cell.angle_beta   90.00
_cell.angle_gamma   90.00
#
_symmetry.space_group_name_H-M   'P 1'
#
loop_
_entity.id
_entity.type
_entity.pdbx_description
1 polymer ?
#
loop_
_entity_poly.entity_id
_entity_poly.type
_entity_poly.pdbx_seq_one_letter_code
_entity_poly.pdbx_strand_id
1 'polypeptide(L)' 'MENPFSRAMEMAMHAGAVFMARETPLYVKLILGSGLLYILSPYDLIPEWVPVIGVLDDLALAALLISWAGRFHVSKRK' A
#
# COMPACT_ATOMS: atom_id res chain seq x y z
N MET A 1 -33.19 -2.10 -15.88
CA MET A 1 -31.73 -1.97 -15.62
C MET A 1 -31.60 -1.16 -14.34
N GLU A 2 -31.23 -1.79 -13.23
CA GLU A 2 -31.05 -1.06 -11.97
C GLU A 2 -29.92 -0.04 -12.13
N ASN A 3 -30.15 1.18 -11.65
CA ASN A 3 -29.16 2.24 -11.75
C ASN A 3 -27.91 1.83 -10.96
N PRO A 4 -26.71 1.82 -11.58
CA PRO A 4 -25.45 1.48 -10.89
C PRO A 4 -25.22 2.33 -9.64
N PHE A 5 -25.75 3.56 -9.62
CA PHE A 5 -25.70 4.45 -8.47
C PHE A 5 -26.48 3.93 -7.26
N SER A 6 -27.69 3.39 -7.48
CA SER A 6 -28.53 2.87 -6.39
C SER A 6 -27.89 1.67 -5.72
N ARG A 7 -27.24 0.80 -6.49
CA ARG A 7 -26.48 -0.35 -5.97
C ARG A 7 -25.27 0.09 -5.15
N ALA A 8 -24.52 1.09 -5.64
CA ALA A 8 -23.39 1.63 -4.90
C ALA A 8 -23.81 2.23 -3.55
N MET A 9 -24.95 2.93 -3.53
CA MET A 9 -25.51 3.49 -2.29
C MET A 9 -25.95 2.41 -1.31
N GLU A 10 -26.62 1.35 -1.80
CA GLU A 10 -27.04 0.21 -0.98
C GLU A 10 -25.84 -0.49 -0.33
N MET A 11 -24.78 -0.74 -1.11
CA MET A 11 -23.53 -1.32 -0.62
C MET A 11 -22.87 -0.44 0.44
N ALA A 12 -22.84 0.88 0.26
CA ALA A 12 -22.28 1.82 1.22
C ALA A 12 -23.09 1.84 2.53
N MET A 13 -24.41 1.84 2.45
CA MET A 13 -25.28 1.77 3.63
C MET A 13 -25.12 0.45 4.38
N HIS A 14 -25.04 -0.68 3.66
CA HIS A 14 -24.79 -1.99 4.26
C HIS A 14 -23.42 -2.05 4.95
N ALA A 15 -22.37 -1.53 4.30
CA ALA A 15 -21.04 -1.45 4.90
C ALA A 15 -21.04 -0.60 6.18
N GLY A 16 -21.76 0.54 6.18
CA GLY A 16 -21.95 1.37 7.36
C GLY A 16 -22.69 0.67 8.49
N ALA A 17 -23.76 -0.08 8.17
CA ALA A 17 -24.51 -0.87 9.14
C ALA A 17 -23.64 -1.97 9.77
N VAL A 18 -22.86 -2.70 8.96
CA VAL A 18 -21.91 -3.72 9.43
C VAL A 18 -20.82 -3.09 10.30
N PHE A 19 -20.29 -1.92 9.93
CA PHE A 19 -19.28 -1.23 10.73
C PHE A 19 -19.82 -0.81 12.10
N MET A 20 -21.06 -0.32 12.17
CA MET A 20 -21.69 0.16 13.41
C MET A 20 -22.21 -0.98 14.31
N ALA A 21 -22.53 -2.14 13.74
CA ALA A 21 -23.02 -3.29 14.50
C ALA A 21 -22.02 -3.72 15.60
N ARG A 22 -22.55 -4.01 16.79
CA ARG A 22 -21.72 -4.35 17.96
C ARG A 22 -21.17 -5.77 17.85
N GLU A 23 -21.90 -6.68 17.20
CA GLU A 23 -21.51 -8.07 16.98
C GLU A 23 -20.40 -8.21 15.93
N THR A 24 -20.13 -7.18 15.14
CA THR A 24 -19.10 -7.22 14.10
C THR A 24 -17.71 -7.37 14.71
N PRO A 25 -16.95 -8.42 14.35
CA PRO A 25 -15.59 -8.62 14.83
C PRO A 25 -14.67 -7.44 14.54
N LEU A 26 -13.70 -7.19 15.43
CA LEU A 26 -12.80 -6.04 15.32
C LEU A 26 -12.03 -5.99 14.00
N TYR A 27 -11.55 -7.14 13.49
CA TYR A 27 -10.81 -7.19 12.23
C TYR A 27 -11.64 -6.72 11.03
N VAL A 28 -12.96 -6.99 11.02
CA VAL A 28 -13.87 -6.52 9.96
C VAL A 28 -14.01 -5.01 10.01
N LYS A 29 -14.13 -4.43 11.22
CA LYS A 29 -14.17 -2.97 11.40
C LYS A 29 -12.88 -2.32 10.95
N LEU A 30 -11.73 -2.92 11.27
CA LEU A 30 -10.43 -2.40 10.85
C LEU A 30 -10.30 -2.37 9.33
N ILE A 31 -10.72 -3.44 8.63
CA ILE A 31 -10.67 -3.51 7.15
C ILE A 31 -11.61 -2.48 6.51
N LEU A 32 -12.85 -2.37 7.00
CA LEU A 32 -13.80 -1.38 6.50
C LEU A 32 -13.32 0.06 6.77
N GLY A 33 -12.76 0.28 7.96
CA GLY A 33 -12.15 1.56 8.36
C GLY A 33 -10.95 1.93 7.50
N SER A 34 -10.04 0.99 7.21
CA SER A 34 -8.89 1.23 6.35
C SER A 34 -9.30 1.52 4.90
N GLY A 35 -10.32 0.82 4.40
CA GLY A 35 -10.89 1.09 3.08
C GLY A 35 -11.51 2.50 3.01
N LEU A 36 -12.21 2.93 4.06
CA LEU A 36 -12.75 4.28 4.14
C LEU A 36 -11.63 5.33 4.23
N LEU A 37 -10.60 5.09 5.05
CA LEU A 37 -9.42 5.95 5.15
C LEU A 37 -8.72 6.11 3.80
N TYR A 38 -8.60 5.03 3.02
CA TYR A 38 -8.04 5.06 1.66
C TYR A 38 -8.88 5.92 0.70
N ILE A 39 -10.21 5.84 0.77
CA ILE A 39 -11.10 6.64 -0.07
C ILE A 39 -11.06 8.12 0.32
N LEU A 40 -11.05 8.41 1.63
CA LEU A 40 -11.07 9.77 2.16
C LEU A 40 -9.70 10.46 2.11
N SER A 41 -8.62 9.68 2.18
CA SER A 41 -7.25 10.14 2.08
C SER A 41 -6.51 9.27 1.06
N PRO A 42 -6.38 9.70 -0.20
CA PRO A 42 -5.53 9.02 -1.18
C PRO A 42 -4.02 9.10 -0.83
N TYR A 43 -3.65 9.61 0.36
CA TYR A 43 -2.30 10.06 0.67
C TYR A 43 -1.62 9.40 1.87
N ASP A 44 -2.29 8.62 2.75
CA ASP A 44 -1.63 8.30 4.03
C ASP A 44 -2.10 7.01 4.73
N LEU A 45 -1.75 5.84 4.15
CA LEU A 45 -1.68 4.57 4.91
C LEU A 45 -0.25 4.01 4.99
N ILE A 46 0.65 4.47 4.12
CA ILE A 46 2.09 4.31 4.25
C ILE A 46 2.63 5.73 4.31
N PRO A 47 3.03 6.18 5.49
CA PRO A 47 3.61 7.48 5.57
C PRO A 47 4.97 7.48 4.86
N GLU A 48 5.11 8.38 3.88
CA GLU A 48 6.37 8.59 3.15
C GLU A 48 7.51 9.12 4.06
N TRP A 49 7.24 9.35 5.35
CA TRP A 49 8.22 9.74 6.37
C TRP A 49 8.90 8.56 7.09
N VAL A 50 8.86 7.34 6.52
CA VAL A 50 9.83 6.28 6.87
C VAL A 50 10.97 6.29 5.84
N PRO A 51 11.89 7.28 5.89
CA PRO A 51 13.02 7.36 4.95
C PRO A 51 13.95 6.14 5.04
N VAL A 52 13.85 5.36 6.12
CA VAL A 52 14.74 4.23 6.40
C VAL A 52 14.50 3.04 5.46
N ILE A 53 13.27 2.79 4.99
CA ILE A 53 12.99 1.60 4.16
C ILE A 53 13.31 1.86 2.69
N GLY A 54 12.93 3.02 2.15
CA GLY A 54 13.23 3.36 0.75
C GLY A 54 14.73 3.51 0.48
N VAL A 55 15.45 4.20 1.37
CA VAL A 55 16.91 4.40 1.21
C VAL A 55 17.68 3.10 1.43
N LEU A 56 17.22 2.22 2.30
CA LEU A 56 17.90 0.94 2.56
C LEU A 56 17.85 0.01 1.35
N ASP A 57 16.73 -0.03 0.62
CA ASP A 57 16.61 -0.84 -0.60
C ASP A 57 17.54 -0.33 -1.73
N ASP A 58 17.56 0.99 -1.94
CA ASP A 58 18.46 1.63 -2.92
C ASP A 58 19.93 1.38 -2.59
N LEU A 59 20.32 1.47 -1.31
CA LEU A 59 21.69 1.19 -0.85
C LEU A 59 22.07 -0.28 -1.02
N ALA A 60 21.15 -1.20 -0.73
CA ALA A 60 21.36 -2.63 -0.92
C ALA A 60 21.56 -2.97 -2.41
N LEU A 61 20.73 -2.39 -3.29
CA LEU A 61 20.84 -2.57 -4.73
C LEU A 61 22.15 -1.99 -5.28
N ALA A 62 22.53 -0.79 -4.84
CA ALA A 62 23.79 -0.16 -5.25
C ALA A 62 25.01 -1.01 -4.83
N ALA A 63 25.03 -1.50 -3.59
CA ALA A 63 26.10 -2.37 -3.10
C ALA A 63 26.21 -3.68 -3.89
N LEU A 64 25.07 -4.28 -4.22
CA LEU A 64 25.01 -5.50 -5.02
C LEU A 64 25.56 -5.27 -6.44
N LEU A 65 25.13 -4.20 -7.10
CA LEU A 65 25.56 -3.87 -8.46
C LEU A 65 27.06 -3.55 -8.53
N ILE A 66 27.60 -2.80 -7.57
CA ILE A 66 29.04 -2.51 -7.49
C ILE A 66 29.83 -3.80 -7.28
N SER A 67 29.38 -4.65 -6.34
CA SER A 67 30.02 -5.94 -6.08
C SER A 67 30.00 -6.85 -7.31
N TRP A 68 28.89 -6.90 -8.03
CA TRP A 68 28.76 -7.65 -9.28
C TRP A 68 29.66 -7.08 -10.39
N ALA A 69 29.65 -5.77 -10.59
CA ALA A 69 30.48 -5.09 -11.58
C ALA A 69 31.99 -5.28 -11.32
N GLY A 70 32.40 -5.30 -10.05
CA GLY A 70 33.79 -5.55 -9.64
C GLY A 70 34.31 -6.93 -10.00
N ARG A 71 33.44 -7.90 -10.34
CA ARG A 71 33.87 -9.23 -10.83
C ARG A 71 34.39 -9.19 -12.26
N PHE A 72 34.06 -8.15 -13.03
CA PHE A 72 34.53 -8.02 -14.40
C PHE A 72 35.87 -7.29 -14.46
N HIS A 73 36.91 -7.99 -14.90
CA HIS A 73 38.20 -7.37 -15.17
C HIS A 73 38.15 -6.66 -16.53
N VAL A 74 38.19 -5.34 -16.54
CA VAL A 74 38.37 -4.57 -17.77
C VAL A 74 39.81 -4.72 -18.22
N SER A 75 40.05 -5.53 -19.25
CA SER A 75 41.36 -5.57 -19.90
C SER A 75 41.65 -4.19 -20.49
N LYS A 76 42.62 -3.46 -19.92
CA LYS A 76 43.12 -2.23 -20.53
C LYS A 76 43.68 -2.61 -21.90
N ARG A 77 42.95 -2.30 -22.98
CA ARG A 77 43.58 -2.29 -24.31
C ARG A 77 44.68 -1.24 -24.26
N LYS A 78 45.92 -1.69 -24.44
CA LYS A 78 47.07 -0.84 -24.74
C LYS A 78 46.81 -0.09 -26.04
#